data_AF-A0A374ETJ9-F1
#
_entry.id   AF-A0A374ETJ9-F1
#
_cell.length_a   1.000
_cell.length_b   1.000
_cell.length_c   1.000
_cell.angle_alpha   90.00
_cell.angle_beta   90.00
_cell.angle_gamma   90.00
#
_symmetry.space_group_name_H-M   'P 1'
#
loop_
_entity.id
_entity.type
_entity.pdbx_description
1 polymer ?
#
loop_
_entity_poly.entity_id
_entity_poly.type
_entity_poly.pdbx_seq_one_letter_code
_entity_poly.pdbx_strand_id
1 'polypeptide(L)'
;MTDVFNSYNKYEGIMTAVKVMSPQILICDEIGSSEDNEALQYALNSGVKLIASCHASSLDELKKRRYISKLIKDKAFDALAVLGTGTMCGRLVSFTKTGA
;
A
#
# COMPACT_ATOMS: atom_id res chain seq x y z
N MET A 1 14.24 -11.98 -8.89
CA MET A 1 13.18 -12.25 -9.89
C MET A 1 11.99 -11.39 -9.50
N THR A 2 11.29 -10.81 -10.46
CA THR A 2 10.15 -9.93 -10.22
C THR A 2 9.04 -10.34 -11.18
N ASP A 3 7.86 -10.56 -10.64
CA ASP A 3 6.66 -10.90 -11.40
C ASP A 3 5.69 -9.72 -11.36
N VAL A 4 4.97 -9.50 -12.45
CA VAL A 4 4.10 -8.33 -12.62
C VAL A 4 2.71 -8.78 -13.02
N PHE A 5 1.73 -8.46 -12.17
CA PHE A 5 0.32 -8.67 -12.48
C PHE A 5 -0.26 -7.34 -13.00
N ASN A 6 -0.55 -7.29 -14.30
CA ASN A 6 -1.11 -6.11 -14.96
C ASN A 6 -2.53 -6.41 -15.47
N SER A 7 -3.41 -5.42 -15.43
CA SER A 7 -4.83 -5.54 -15.81
C SER A 7 -5.53 -6.71 -15.11
N TYR A 8 -5.10 -7.01 -13.89
CA TYR A 8 -5.59 -8.09 -13.06
C TYR A 8 -6.43 -7.51 -11.92
N ASN A 9 -7.48 -8.21 -11.48
CA ASN A 9 -8.22 -7.78 -10.31
C ASN A 9 -7.28 -7.76 -9.09
N LYS A 10 -7.18 -6.61 -8.40
CA LYS A 10 -6.17 -6.40 -7.37
C LYS A 10 -6.29 -7.40 -6.21
N TYR A 11 -7.51 -7.67 -5.76
CA TYR A 11 -7.77 -8.66 -4.71
C TYR A 11 -7.25 -10.04 -5.11
N GLU A 12 -7.72 -10.56 -6.24
CA GLU A 12 -7.31 -11.87 -6.75
C GLU A 12 -5.80 -11.93 -6.97
N GLY A 13 -5.20 -10.82 -7.42
CA GLY A 13 -3.78 -10.75 -7.76
C GLY A 13 -2.92 -10.88 -6.53
N ILE A 14 -3.26 -10.11 -5.49
CA ILE A 14 -2.57 -10.18 -4.20
C ILE A 14 -2.76 -11.57 -3.58
N MET A 15 -3.99 -12.09 -3.56
CA MET A 15 -4.30 -13.40 -2.98
C MET A 15 -3.53 -14.52 -3.68
N THR A 16 -3.47 -14.49 -5.02
CA THR A 16 -2.73 -15.46 -5.82
C THR A 16 -1.23 -15.36 -5.55
N ALA A 17 -0.66 -14.16 -5.63
CA ALA A 17 0.77 -13.95 -5.43
C ALA A 17 1.22 -14.49 -4.07
N VAL A 18 0.49 -14.16 -2.99
CA VAL A 18 0.82 -14.63 -1.64
C VAL A 18 0.77 -16.16 -1.54
N LYS A 19 -0.27 -16.80 -2.10
CA LYS A 19 -0.48 -18.24 -2.00
C LYS A 19 0.51 -19.07 -2.81
N VAL A 20 0.85 -18.64 -4.02
CA VAL A 20 1.59 -19.48 -4.98
C VAL A 20 3.04 -19.07 -5.18
N MET A 21 3.42 -17.85 -4.78
CA MET A 21 4.75 -17.30 -5.05
C MET A 21 5.55 -17.01 -3.77
N SER A 22 4.88 -16.94 -2.61
CA SER A 22 5.50 -16.57 -1.32
C SER A 22 6.45 -15.37 -1.43
N PRO A 23 5.98 -14.22 -1.96
CA PRO A 23 6.83 -13.07 -2.25
C PRO A 23 7.40 -12.47 -0.97
N GLN A 24 8.63 -11.98 -1.02
CA GLN A 24 9.23 -11.24 0.11
C GLN A 24 8.64 -9.83 0.24
N ILE A 25 8.31 -9.21 -0.89
CA ILE A 25 7.76 -7.86 -1.00
C ILE A 25 6.63 -7.90 -2.02
N LEU A 26 5.52 -7.24 -1.69
CA LEU A 26 4.38 -7.03 -2.58
C LEU A 26 4.18 -5.53 -2.78
N ILE A 27 4.13 -5.11 -4.04
CA ILE A 27 4.00 -3.71 -4.45
C ILE A 27 2.65 -3.54 -5.14
N CYS A 28 1.82 -2.63 -4.63
CA CYS A 28 0.52 -2.31 -5.24
C CYS A 28 0.43 -0.82 -5.58
N ASP A 29 -0.12 -0.53 -6.76
CA ASP A 29 -0.54 0.84 -7.07
C ASP A 29 -1.88 1.15 -6.38
N GLU A 30 -2.18 2.44 -6.23
CA GLU A 30 -3.51 3.02 -5.97
C GLU A 30 -4.46 2.16 -5.11
N ILE A 31 -4.12 1.98 -3.83
CA ILE A 31 -4.98 1.30 -2.86
C ILE A 31 -6.07 2.26 -2.36
N GLY A 32 -7.27 1.74 -2.13
CA GLY A 32 -8.37 2.57 -1.66
C GLY A 32 -9.70 1.89 -1.41
N SER A 33 -9.84 0.60 -1.74
CA SER A 33 -11.09 -0.16 -1.56
C SER A 33 -11.09 -1.01 -0.28
N SER A 34 -12.26 -1.57 0.06
CA SER A 34 -12.36 -2.60 1.10
C SER A 34 -11.63 -3.87 0.73
N GLU A 35 -11.71 -4.27 -0.55
CA GLU A 35 -11.07 -5.48 -1.06
C GLU A 35 -9.54 -5.37 -0.99
N ASP A 36 -8.99 -4.20 -1.33
CA ASP A 36 -7.55 -3.94 -1.20
C ASP A 36 -7.11 -4.13 0.25
N ASN A 37 -7.87 -3.59 1.21
CA ASN A 37 -7.54 -3.69 2.63
C ASN A 37 -7.54 -5.15 3.09
N GLU A 38 -8.54 -5.94 2.70
CA GLU A 38 -8.61 -7.37 3.03
C GLU A 38 -7.41 -8.14 2.47
N ALA A 39 -7.10 -7.96 1.18
CA ALA A 39 -6.01 -8.67 0.53
C ALA A 39 -4.63 -8.26 1.07
N LEU A 40 -4.41 -6.95 1.31
CA LEU A 40 -3.17 -6.45 1.90
C LEU A 40 -3.00 -6.93 3.34
N GLN A 41 -4.07 -7.00 4.13
CA GLN A 41 -4.02 -7.55 5.48
C GLN A 41 -3.65 -9.03 5.47
N TYR A 42 -4.20 -9.80 4.52
CA TYR A 42 -3.83 -11.20 4.32
C TYR A 42 -2.33 -11.35 3.97
N ALA A 43 -1.83 -10.52 3.06
CA ALA A 43 -0.42 -10.50 2.70
C ALA A 43 0.48 -10.17 3.91
N LEU A 44 0.13 -9.13 4.68
CA LEU A 44 0.86 -8.74 5.89
C LEU A 44 0.90 -9.87 6.92
N ASN A 45 -0.24 -10.50 7.20
CA ASN A 45 -0.35 -11.61 8.16
C ASN A 45 0.42 -12.86 7.69
N SER A 46 0.70 -12.97 6.39
CA SER A 46 1.53 -14.03 5.81
C SER A 46 3.03 -13.71 5.84
N GLY A 47 3.43 -12.60 6.47
CA GLY A 47 4.82 -12.16 6.58
C GLY A 47 5.37 -11.43 5.36
N VAL A 48 4.50 -11.04 4.41
CA VAL A 48 4.89 -10.31 3.21
C VAL A 48 5.00 -8.81 3.51
N LYS A 49 6.11 -8.19 3.10
CA LYS A 49 6.31 -6.74 3.25
C LYS A 49 5.55 -5.98 2.17
N LEU A 50 4.96 -4.84 2.53
CA LEU A 50 4.09 -4.09 1.62
C LEU A 50 4.71 -2.76 1.20
N ILE A 51 4.54 -2.43 -0.08
CA ILE A 51 4.74 -1.07 -0.62
C ILE A 51 3.47 -0.74 -1.40
N ALA A 52 2.83 0.40 -1.10
CA ALA A 52 1.62 0.79 -1.81
C ALA A 52 1.57 2.29 -2.08
N SER A 53 0.91 2.68 -3.17
CA SER A 53 0.56 4.09 -3.44
C SER A 53 -0.92 4.34 -3.24
N CYS A 54 -1.28 5.58 -2.92
CA CYS A 54 -2.67 6.04 -2.88
C CYS A 54 -2.70 7.55 -3.05
N HIS A 55 -3.80 8.07 -3.60
CA HIS A 55 -3.99 9.50 -3.79
C HIS A 55 -4.49 10.16 -2.51
N ALA A 56 -3.86 11.25 -2.09
CA ALA A 56 -4.36 12.12 -1.03
C ALA A 56 -3.80 13.54 -1.21
N SER A 57 -4.58 14.56 -0.87
CA SER A 57 -4.12 15.95 -0.87
C SER A 57 -3.22 16.28 0.34
N SER A 58 -3.28 15.46 1.40
CA SER A 58 -2.48 15.60 2.62
C SER A 58 -2.47 14.31 3.45
N LEU A 59 -1.52 14.18 4.38
CA LEU A 59 -1.50 13.08 5.36
C LEU A 59 -2.74 13.09 6.27
N ASP A 60 -3.32 14.26 6.56
CA ASP A 60 -4.53 14.36 7.39
C ASP A 60 -5.77 13.86 6.65
N GLU A 61 -5.88 14.13 5.34
CA GLU A 61 -6.92 13.52 4.51
C GLU A 61 -6.75 11.99 4.46
N LEU A 62 -5.52 11.53 4.28
CA LEU A 62 -5.20 10.10 4.23
C LEU A 62 -5.69 9.36 5.49
N LYS A 63 -5.46 9.94 6.67
CA LYS A 63 -5.92 9.40 7.96
C LYS A 63 -7.45 9.41 8.14
N LYS A 64 -8.18 10.20 7.36
CA LYS A 64 -9.66 10.22 7.37
C LYS A 64 -10.27 9.20 6.42
N ARG A 65 -9.53 8.70 5.44
CA ARG A 65 -10.02 7.69 4.49
C ARG A 65 -10.22 6.36 5.20
N ARG A 66 -11.47 5.89 5.24
CA ARG A 66 -11.88 4.69 6.01
C ARG A 66 -10.94 3.50 5.83
N TYR A 67 -10.63 3.12 4.59
CA TYR A 67 -9.84 1.92 4.31
C TYR A 67 -8.33 2.12 4.55
N ILE A 68 -7.79 3.30 4.23
CA ILE A 68 -6.36 3.57 4.43
C ILE A 68 -6.03 3.79 5.91
N SER A 69 -6.89 4.55 6.62
CA SER A 69 -6.73 4.79 8.05
C SER A 69 -6.70 3.51 8.87
N LYS A 70 -7.44 2.47 8.45
CA LYS A 70 -7.40 1.15 9.05
C LYS A 70 -6.02 0.49 8.88
N LEU A 71 -5.49 0.43 7.66
CA LEU A 71 -4.15 -0.12 7.40
C LEU A 71 -3.05 0.61 8.20
N ILE A 72 -3.14 1.93 8.30
CA ILE A 72 -2.19 2.73 9.09
C ILE A 72 -2.29 2.38 10.59
N LYS A 73 -3.52 2.26 11.13
CA LYS A 73 -3.75 1.90 12.54
C LYS A 73 -3.30 0.48 12.86
N ASP A 74 -3.49 -0.43 11.92
CA ASP A 74 -3.09 -1.83 12.01
C ASP A 74 -1.56 -2.01 11.81
N LYS A 75 -0.80 -0.90 11.73
CA LYS A 75 0.65 -0.87 11.51
C LYS A 75 1.10 -1.66 10.28
N ALA A 76 0.29 -1.68 9.22
CA ALA A 76 0.61 -2.37 7.98
C ALA A 76 1.79 -1.74 7.23
N PHE A 77 2.12 -0.48 7.54
CA PHE A 77 3.23 0.25 6.95
C PHE A 77 4.11 0.82 8.08
N ASP A 78 5.44 0.76 7.89
CA ASP A 78 6.46 1.34 8.79
C ASP A 78 6.83 2.79 8.43
N ALA A 79 6.47 3.22 7.23
CA ALA A 79 6.72 4.57 6.75
C ALA A 79 5.67 5.05 5.74
N LEU A 80 5.48 6.36 5.71
CA LEU A 80 4.64 7.08 4.76
C LEU A 80 5.49 8.14 4.04
N ALA A 81 5.41 8.15 2.71
CA ALA A 81 6.09 9.10 1.86
C ALA A 81 5.06 9.95 1.11
N VAL A 82 5.20 11.28 1.13
CA VAL A 82 4.35 12.19 0.36
C VAL A 82 5.12 12.70 -0.84
N LEU A 83 4.54 12.55 -2.02
CA LEU A 83 5.09 13.06 -3.27
C LEU A 83 4.48 14.43 -3.62
N GLY A 84 5.31 15.30 -4.19
CA GLY A 84 4.90 16.63 -4.64
C GLY A 84 4.12 16.59 -5.95
N THR A 85 3.45 17.69 -6.25
CA THR A 85 2.67 17.90 -7.48
C THR A 85 3.18 19.14 -8.23
N GLY A 86 2.73 19.35 -9.47
CA GLY A 86 3.16 20.50 -10.29
C GLY A 86 4.66 20.51 -10.55
N THR A 87 5.34 21.61 -10.19
CA THR A 87 6.81 21.75 -10.31
C THR A 87 7.60 20.78 -9.42
N MET A 88 6.93 20.17 -8.43
CA MET A 88 7.50 19.18 -7.52
C MET A 88 7.06 17.74 -7.83
N CYS A 89 6.43 17.49 -8.99
CA CYS A 89 6.04 16.15 -9.42
C CYS A 89 7.24 15.18 -9.36
N GLY A 90 7.03 14.00 -8.77
CA GLY A 90 8.06 12.98 -8.60
C GLY A 90 9.10 13.26 -7.49
N ARG A 91 8.99 14.38 -6.76
CA ARG A 91 9.87 14.68 -5.62
C ARG A 91 9.22 14.29 -4.31
N LEU A 92 10.03 13.75 -3.39
CA LEU A 92 9.61 13.50 -2.02
C LEU A 92 9.48 14.85 -1.28
N VAL A 93 8.27 15.14 -0.78
CA VAL A 93 7.98 16.35 0.01
C VAL A 93 8.14 16.07 1.49
N SER A 94 7.71 14.90 1.95
CA SER A 94 7.89 14.48 3.33
C SER A 94 8.00 12.96 3.46
N PHE A 95 8.66 12.53 4.53
CA PHE A 95 8.80 11.14 4.90
C PHE A 95 8.62 10.99 6.41
N THR A 96 7.67 10.15 6.80
CA THR A 96 7.30 9.95 8.20
C THR A 96 7.35 8.47 8.51
N LYS A 97 8.13 8.06 9.51
CA LYS A 97 8.05 6.71 10.06
C LYS A 97 6.79 6.59 10.91
N THR A 98 5.95 5.61 10.62
CA THR A 98 4.82 5.21 11.47
C THR A 98 5.44 4.40 12.60
N GLY A 99 5.62 5.04 13.76
CA GLY A 99 6.45 4.51 14.85
C GLY A 99 6.18 3.07 15.27
N ALA A 100 7.26 2.40 15.68
CA ALA A 100 7.26 1.09 16.34
C ALA A 100 6.49 1.14 17.66
#